data_AF-A0A2I0AV55-F1
#
_entry.id   AF-A0A2I0AV55-F1
#
_cell.length_a   1.000
_cell.length_b   1.000
_cell.length_c   1.000
_cell.angle_alpha   90.00
_cell.angle_beta   90.00
_cell.angle_gamma   90.00
#
_symmetry.space_group_name_H-M   'P 1'
#
loop_
_entity.id
_entity.type
_entity.pdbx_description
1 polymer ?
#
loop_
_entity_poly.entity_id
_entity_poly.type
_entity_poly.pdbx_seq_one_letter_code
_entity_poly.pdbx_strand_id
1 'polypeptide(L)'
;MQAKEEDVSLGVNKFPERQPIGTAAQSDEKDYKEPPPAPFFEPGELKSWSFYRAGIAEFMATFLFLYITILTVMGVVREDSKCKTVGIQGIAWAFGGMIFALVYCTAGISGGHINPAVTFGLFLARKLSLTRALFYMVMQCLGAICGAGVVKGFKKSLYMAKNGGTNFVSPGYTKGDGLGAEIVGTFVLVYTVFSATDAKRNARDSHVPNGNSGVRAENPSRAFSLNSGGPEEEHQEFKRGVMWPFSRSGSSGFSWYSTAEEVTQGIDGSGLTAVVTGASSGIGAETSRVLALRGVYVVMAVRNLSSGSIVKEAILKENPSAKIDVMELDLSSMESVRKFASEIKSRKLPLNLLINNAGVMATPFLLSQDGIELQFATNHVGHFLLTHLLLENMKNTALERKVEGRIVNVSSEGHRFAYGEGVRFDKINDQSEYCLNQI
;
A
#
# COMPACT_ATOMS: atom_id res chain seq x y z
N MET A 1 19.18 57.65 9.07
CA MET A 1 18.77 56.46 9.84
C MET A 1 17.38 56.07 9.37
N GLN A 2 17.22 54.80 8.96
CA GLN A 2 15.99 53.97 8.85
C GLN A 2 14.76 54.53 8.13
N ALA A 3 13.93 53.75 7.43
CA ALA A 3 13.99 52.49 6.69
C ALA A 3 12.62 52.45 5.97
N LYS A 4 12.59 52.15 4.66
CA LYS A 4 11.37 52.09 3.85
C LYS A 4 10.73 50.69 3.95
N GLU A 5 9.46 50.64 4.28
CA GLU A 5 8.52 49.60 3.86
C GLU A 5 7.83 50.07 2.58
N GLU A 6 7.83 49.24 1.53
CA GLU A 6 6.98 49.40 0.36
C GLU A 6 6.31 48.05 0.06
N ASP A 7 5.00 48.01 0.29
CA ASP A 7 4.07 46.94 -0.04
C ASP A 7 3.98 46.74 -1.57
N VAL A 8 3.99 45.47 -1.99
CA VAL A 8 3.84 45.05 -3.38
C VAL A 8 2.35 44.88 -3.70
N SER A 9 1.81 45.79 -4.52
CA SER A 9 0.48 45.64 -5.11
C SER A 9 0.48 44.57 -6.22
N LEU A 10 -0.34 43.53 -6.09
CA LEU A 10 -0.61 42.58 -7.17
C LEU A 10 -2.08 42.69 -7.61
N GLY A 11 -2.26 43.31 -8.78
CA GLY A 11 -3.24 42.99 -9.84
C GLY A 11 -4.63 42.51 -9.42
N VAL A 12 -5.50 43.46 -9.07
CA VAL A 12 -6.94 43.30 -8.97
C VAL A 12 -7.59 43.43 -10.36
N ASN A 13 -8.55 42.52 -10.65
CA ASN A 13 -9.63 42.57 -11.67
C ASN A 13 -9.30 42.36 -13.15
N LYS A 14 -9.61 41.16 -13.67
CA LYS A 14 -10.01 41.00 -15.08
C LYS A 14 -10.92 39.80 -15.39
N PHE A 15 -12.01 39.59 -14.66
CA PHE A 15 -13.18 38.85 -15.18
C PHE A 15 -14.48 39.46 -14.61
N PRO A 16 -15.48 39.80 -15.44
CA PRO A 16 -16.74 40.32 -14.95
C PRO A 16 -17.60 39.19 -14.36
N GLU A 17 -18.00 39.34 -13.10
CA GLU A 17 -19.06 38.56 -12.46
C GLU A 17 -20.38 38.82 -13.17
N ARG A 18 -20.85 37.84 -13.95
CA ARG A 18 -22.27 37.65 -14.30
C ARG A 18 -22.44 36.26 -14.90
N GLN A 19 -22.77 35.27 -14.08
CA GLN A 19 -23.71 34.22 -14.48
C GLN A 19 -24.50 33.71 -13.26
N PRO A 20 -25.85 33.61 -13.36
CA PRO A 20 -26.68 33.05 -12.31
C PRO A 20 -26.57 31.53 -12.24
N ILE A 21 -26.76 31.03 -11.02
CA ILE A 21 -26.85 29.62 -10.66
C ILE A 21 -28.04 28.98 -11.39
N GLY A 22 -27.76 27.90 -12.14
CA GLY A 22 -28.79 26.96 -12.58
C GLY A 22 -28.95 26.83 -14.10
N THR A 23 -28.72 25.60 -14.56
CA THR A 23 -29.15 24.98 -15.83
C THR A 23 -28.51 25.47 -17.14
N ALA A 24 -27.77 24.52 -17.74
CA ALA A 24 -27.35 24.41 -19.14
C ALA A 24 -26.15 25.26 -19.62
N ALA A 25 -24.96 24.69 -19.45
CA ALA A 25 -23.90 24.75 -20.47
C ALA A 25 -23.25 23.37 -20.55
N GLN A 26 -23.72 22.55 -21.48
CA GLN A 26 -22.91 21.48 -22.05
C GLN A 26 -21.73 22.15 -22.75
N SER A 27 -20.55 22.10 -22.13
CA SER A 27 -19.29 22.22 -22.85
C SER A 27 -18.97 20.84 -23.45
N ASP A 28 -18.80 20.78 -24.77
CA ASP A 28 -18.67 19.57 -25.59
C ASP A 28 -17.36 18.77 -25.40
N GLU A 29 -16.65 18.93 -24.29
CA GLU A 29 -15.57 18.03 -23.89
C GLU A 29 -15.75 17.61 -22.44
N LYS A 30 -16.32 16.42 -22.22
CA LYS A 30 -16.14 15.71 -20.96
C LYS A 30 -14.67 15.28 -20.88
N ASP A 31 -13.92 15.83 -19.93
CA ASP A 31 -12.55 15.41 -19.57
C ASP A 31 -12.43 13.91 -19.20
N TYR A 32 -13.58 13.22 -19.06
CA TYR A 32 -13.64 11.78 -18.85
C TYR A 32 -14.73 11.16 -19.73
N LYS A 33 -14.30 10.27 -20.63
CA LYS A 33 -15.19 9.34 -21.33
C LYS A 33 -15.26 8.06 -20.51
N GLU A 34 -16.48 7.66 -20.14
CA GLU A 34 -16.69 6.37 -19.49
C GLU A 34 -16.11 5.26 -20.37
N PRO A 35 -15.41 4.27 -19.77
CA PRO A 35 -14.96 3.12 -20.52
C PRO A 35 -16.17 2.42 -21.14
N PRO A 36 -16.00 1.83 -22.34
CA PRO A 36 -17.08 1.10 -22.96
C PRO A 36 -17.57 -0.01 -22.01
N PRO A 37 -18.87 -0.35 -22.05
CA PRO A 37 -19.42 -1.45 -21.25
C PRO A 37 -18.61 -2.72 -21.46
N ALA A 38 -18.33 -3.45 -20.38
CA ALA A 38 -17.56 -4.68 -20.46
C ALA A 38 -18.21 -5.65 -21.47
N PRO A 39 -17.44 -6.30 -22.35
CA PRO A 39 -17.98 -7.29 -23.26
C PRO A 39 -18.63 -8.42 -22.45
N PHE A 40 -19.78 -8.89 -22.94
CA PHE A 40 -20.54 -9.94 -22.24
C PHE A 40 -19.69 -11.21 -22.06
N PHE A 41 -18.88 -11.55 -23.07
CA PHE A 41 -17.94 -12.67 -23.05
C PHE A 41 -16.59 -12.21 -23.60
N GLU A 42 -15.50 -12.57 -22.89
CA GLU A 42 -14.14 -12.22 -23.29
C GLU A 42 -13.24 -13.47 -23.23
N PRO A 43 -13.12 -14.22 -24.35
CA PRO A 43 -12.43 -15.52 -24.36
C PRO A 43 -10.93 -15.43 -24.04
N GLY A 44 -10.33 -14.25 -24.17
CA GLY A 44 -8.93 -13.99 -23.83
C GLY A 44 -8.63 -14.02 -22.33
N GLU A 45 -9.64 -13.79 -21.48
CA GLU A 45 -9.47 -13.75 -20.02
C GLU A 45 -9.01 -15.08 -19.45
N LEU A 46 -9.51 -16.20 -19.98
CA LEU A 46 -9.13 -17.55 -19.55
C LEU A 46 -7.67 -17.89 -19.87
N LYS A 47 -7.01 -17.12 -20.74
CA LYS A 47 -5.58 -17.26 -21.02
C LYS A 47 -4.74 -16.31 -20.16
N SER A 48 -5.38 -15.38 -19.44
CA SER A 48 -4.70 -14.37 -18.66
C SER A 48 -4.34 -14.88 -17.28
N TRP A 49 -3.07 -14.70 -16.88
CA TRP A 49 -2.64 -15.01 -15.53
C TRP A 49 -3.18 -14.03 -14.48
N SER A 50 -3.47 -12.78 -14.87
CA SER A 50 -4.11 -11.81 -13.97
C SER A 50 -5.51 -12.25 -13.57
N PHE A 51 -6.25 -12.90 -14.48
CA PHE A 51 -7.58 -13.46 -14.23
C PHE A 51 -7.53 -14.53 -13.12
N TYR A 52 -6.61 -15.50 -13.25
CA TYR A 52 -6.44 -16.54 -12.22
C TYR A 52 -5.92 -16.00 -10.90
N ARG A 53 -4.96 -15.05 -10.91
CA ARG A 53 -4.49 -14.37 -9.70
C ARG A 53 -5.62 -13.66 -8.98
N ALA A 54 -6.50 -12.99 -9.72
CA ALA A 54 -7.65 -12.34 -9.15
C ALA A 54 -8.65 -13.35 -8.57
N GLY A 55 -8.87 -14.49 -9.22
CA GLY A 55 -9.66 -15.58 -8.65
C GLY A 55 -9.05 -16.15 -7.37
N ILE A 56 -7.72 -16.34 -7.32
CA ILE A 56 -7.01 -16.78 -6.10
C ILE A 56 -7.18 -15.74 -4.98
N ALA A 57 -7.10 -14.45 -5.31
CA ALA A 57 -7.34 -13.39 -4.34
C ALA A 57 -8.76 -13.43 -3.77
N GLU A 58 -9.79 -13.61 -4.62
CA GLU A 58 -11.18 -13.78 -4.20
C GLU A 58 -11.37 -15.03 -3.32
N PHE A 59 -10.73 -16.16 -3.68
CA PHE A 59 -10.73 -17.37 -2.86
C PHE A 59 -10.10 -17.15 -1.49
N MET A 60 -8.87 -16.61 -1.45
CA MET A 60 -8.12 -16.42 -0.20
C MET A 60 -8.79 -15.39 0.71
N ALA A 61 -9.30 -14.30 0.15
CA ALA A 61 -10.05 -13.31 0.92
C ALA A 61 -11.32 -13.92 1.51
N THR A 62 -12.11 -14.64 0.71
CA THR A 62 -13.35 -15.27 1.20
C THR A 62 -13.05 -16.38 2.22
N PHE A 63 -11.96 -17.14 2.03
CA PHE A 63 -11.47 -18.11 3.01
C PHE A 63 -11.18 -17.45 4.36
N LEU A 64 -10.37 -16.38 4.38
CA LEU A 64 -10.02 -15.67 5.61
C LEU A 64 -11.25 -15.00 6.25
N PHE A 65 -12.13 -14.44 5.42
CA PHE A 65 -13.38 -13.84 5.87
C PHE A 65 -14.23 -14.85 6.65
N LEU A 66 -14.53 -16.02 6.06
CA LEU A 66 -15.34 -17.04 6.73
C LEU A 66 -14.62 -17.69 7.90
N TYR A 67 -13.31 -17.91 7.80
CA TYR A 67 -12.51 -18.46 8.90
C TYR A 67 -12.59 -17.57 10.15
N ILE A 68 -12.30 -16.28 10.02
CA ILE A 68 -12.27 -15.35 11.17
C ILE A 68 -13.67 -15.11 11.73
N THR A 69 -14.65 -14.86 10.86
CA THR A 69 -16.03 -14.53 11.29
C THR A 69 -16.70 -15.72 11.96
N ILE A 70 -16.65 -16.92 11.37
CA ILE A 70 -17.22 -18.12 11.99
C ILE A 70 -16.48 -18.44 13.28
N LEU A 71 -15.14 -18.35 13.32
CA LEU A 71 -14.39 -18.61 14.56
C LEU A 71 -14.78 -17.63 15.69
N THR A 72 -15.08 -16.38 15.35
CA THR A 72 -15.57 -15.35 16.27
C THR A 72 -16.96 -15.69 16.78
N VAL A 73 -17.89 -16.06 15.89
CA VAL A 73 -19.22 -16.55 16.26
C VAL A 73 -19.11 -17.76 17.18
N MET A 74 -18.26 -18.73 16.85
CA MET A 74 -17.98 -19.91 17.68
C MET A 74 -17.38 -19.55 19.03
N GLY A 75 -16.61 -18.46 19.13
CA GLY A 75 -16.11 -17.92 20.39
C GLY A 75 -17.23 -17.38 21.27
N VAL A 76 -18.19 -16.66 20.67
CA VAL A 76 -19.33 -16.07 21.40
C VAL A 76 -20.33 -17.13 21.84
N VAL A 77 -20.71 -18.06 20.97
CA VAL A 77 -21.76 -19.06 21.27
C VAL A 77 -21.27 -20.22 22.16
N ARG A 78 -19.96 -20.26 22.48
CA ARG A 78 -19.40 -21.22 23.44
C ARG A 78 -19.80 -20.89 24.88
N GLU A 79 -19.98 -19.62 25.19
CA GLU A 79 -20.29 -19.15 26.54
C GLU A 79 -21.79 -18.91 26.71
N ASP A 80 -22.31 -19.22 27.90
CA ASP A 80 -23.74 -19.02 28.21
C ASP A 80 -24.10 -17.53 28.34
N SER A 81 -23.15 -16.73 28.86
CA SER A 81 -23.32 -15.28 28.99
C SER A 81 -22.52 -14.56 27.91
N LYS A 82 -23.24 -13.88 27.01
CA LYS A 82 -22.65 -13.04 25.96
C LYS A 82 -21.78 -11.91 26.53
N CYS A 83 -22.06 -11.45 27.75
CA CYS A 83 -21.29 -10.39 28.44
C CYS A 83 -19.86 -10.79 28.79
N LYS A 84 -19.55 -12.10 28.80
CA LYS A 84 -18.18 -12.61 28.99
C LYS A 84 -17.40 -12.78 27.68
N THR A 85 -17.98 -12.36 26.57
CA THR A 85 -17.43 -12.53 25.22
C THR A 85 -17.36 -11.18 24.51
N VAL A 86 -16.91 -11.17 23.26
CA VAL A 86 -16.98 -9.98 22.40
C VAL A 86 -18.42 -9.55 22.07
N GLY A 87 -19.42 -10.35 22.42
CA GLY A 87 -20.83 -10.05 22.26
C GLY A 87 -21.28 -10.03 20.79
N ILE A 88 -22.56 -9.71 20.57
CA ILE A 88 -23.12 -9.60 19.21
C ILE A 88 -22.48 -8.42 18.47
N GLN A 89 -22.15 -7.34 19.19
CA GLN A 89 -21.45 -6.20 18.61
C GLN A 89 -20.06 -6.58 18.08
N GLY A 90 -19.31 -7.41 18.81
CA GLY A 90 -18.02 -7.93 18.35
C GLY A 90 -18.14 -8.84 17.13
N ILE A 91 -19.23 -9.62 17.02
CA ILE A 91 -19.52 -10.36 15.79
C ILE A 91 -19.71 -9.39 14.63
N ALA A 92 -20.55 -8.36 14.78
CA ALA A 92 -20.78 -7.37 13.72
C ALA A 92 -19.48 -6.67 13.29
N TRP A 93 -18.62 -6.30 14.24
CA TRP A 93 -17.29 -5.75 13.95
C TRP A 93 -16.37 -6.73 13.23
N ALA A 94 -16.41 -8.02 13.57
CA ALA A 94 -15.62 -9.01 12.84
C ALA A 94 -16.06 -9.14 11.38
N PHE A 95 -17.36 -9.11 11.09
CA PHE A 95 -17.86 -9.12 9.71
C PHE A 95 -17.48 -7.83 8.95
N GLY A 96 -17.79 -6.65 9.50
CA GLY A 96 -17.49 -5.37 8.85
C GLY A 96 -15.99 -5.10 8.70
N GLY A 97 -15.23 -5.30 9.78
CA GLY A 97 -13.79 -5.07 9.82
C GLY A 97 -13.00 -6.00 8.90
N MET A 98 -13.41 -7.28 8.79
CA MET A 98 -12.79 -8.19 7.84
C MET A 98 -13.09 -7.80 6.39
N ILE A 99 -14.31 -7.37 6.07
CA ILE A 99 -14.62 -6.86 4.72
C ILE A 99 -13.77 -5.61 4.43
N PHE A 100 -13.70 -4.64 5.34
CA PHE A 100 -12.85 -3.46 5.19
C PHE A 100 -11.39 -3.82 4.88
N ALA A 101 -10.77 -4.67 5.71
CA ALA A 101 -9.38 -5.07 5.55
C ALA A 101 -9.15 -5.86 4.26
N LEU A 102 -10.02 -6.81 3.93
CA LEU A 102 -9.84 -7.68 2.78
C LEU A 102 -10.14 -6.98 1.45
N VAL A 103 -11.15 -6.11 1.39
CA VAL A 103 -11.40 -5.25 0.22
C VAL A 103 -10.19 -4.37 0.00
N TYR A 104 -9.65 -3.73 1.05
CA TYR A 104 -8.43 -2.93 0.93
C TYR A 104 -7.26 -3.73 0.35
N CYS A 105 -7.03 -4.95 0.85
CA CYS A 105 -5.95 -5.82 0.38
C CYS A 105 -6.13 -6.33 -1.06
N THR A 106 -7.37 -6.46 -1.54
CA THR A 106 -7.67 -7.16 -2.82
C THR A 106 -8.23 -6.26 -3.91
N ALA A 107 -8.64 -5.02 -3.61
CA ALA A 107 -9.20 -4.08 -4.58
C ALA A 107 -8.30 -3.87 -5.81
N GLY A 108 -6.99 -3.70 -5.60
CA GLY A 108 -6.03 -3.53 -6.69
C GLY A 108 -5.75 -4.81 -7.52
N ILE A 109 -6.19 -5.98 -7.03
CA ILE A 109 -5.91 -7.28 -7.65
C ILE A 109 -7.15 -7.83 -8.34
N SER A 110 -8.27 -7.99 -7.62
CA SER A 110 -9.52 -8.56 -8.13
C SER A 110 -10.67 -7.57 -8.24
N GLY A 111 -10.52 -6.36 -7.69
CA GLY A 111 -11.63 -5.44 -7.44
C GLY A 111 -12.25 -5.61 -6.05
N GLY A 112 -11.80 -6.61 -5.28
CA GLY A 112 -12.20 -6.81 -3.89
C GLY A 112 -13.69 -7.08 -3.71
N HIS A 113 -14.23 -8.07 -4.42
CA HIS A 113 -15.66 -8.34 -4.39
C HIS A 113 -16.06 -9.13 -3.14
N ILE A 114 -15.38 -10.26 -2.89
CA ILE A 114 -15.49 -11.14 -1.71
C ILE A 114 -16.93 -11.66 -1.46
N ASN A 115 -17.85 -11.38 -2.37
CA ASN A 115 -19.28 -11.59 -2.23
C ASN A 115 -19.92 -11.81 -3.62
N PRO A 116 -20.64 -12.93 -3.81
CA PRO A 116 -21.35 -13.21 -5.06
C PRO A 116 -22.38 -12.14 -5.45
N ALA A 117 -23.11 -11.55 -4.49
CA ALA A 117 -24.11 -10.51 -4.77
C ALA A 117 -23.47 -9.20 -5.26
N VAL A 118 -22.31 -8.83 -4.70
CA VAL A 118 -21.50 -7.69 -5.17
C VAL A 118 -21.01 -7.94 -6.60
N THR A 119 -20.46 -9.13 -6.84
CA THR A 119 -20.01 -9.55 -8.17
C THR A 119 -21.14 -9.53 -9.19
N PHE A 120 -22.32 -10.02 -8.80
CA PHE A 120 -23.51 -10.03 -9.65
C PHE A 120 -24.02 -8.62 -9.94
N GLY A 121 -24.07 -7.73 -8.95
CA GLY A 121 -24.44 -6.32 -9.15
C GLY A 121 -23.53 -5.64 -10.17
N LEU A 122 -22.21 -5.76 -10.01
CA LEU A 122 -21.23 -5.20 -10.93
C LEU A 122 -21.31 -5.80 -12.35
N PHE A 123 -21.63 -7.08 -12.45
CA PHE A 123 -21.91 -7.73 -13.74
C PHE A 123 -23.16 -7.13 -14.42
N LEU A 124 -24.27 -6.96 -13.69
CA LEU A 124 -25.49 -6.35 -14.22
C LEU A 124 -25.26 -4.90 -14.69
N ALA A 125 -24.39 -4.16 -14.00
CA ALA A 125 -23.96 -2.82 -14.39
C ALA A 125 -22.92 -2.80 -15.54
N ARG A 126 -22.63 -3.94 -16.16
CA ARG A 126 -21.64 -4.11 -17.24
C ARG A 126 -20.23 -3.60 -16.86
N LYS A 127 -19.86 -3.73 -15.59
CA LYS A 127 -18.50 -3.46 -15.07
C LYS A 127 -17.64 -4.73 -15.03
N LEU A 128 -18.22 -5.89 -15.33
CA LEU A 128 -17.58 -7.20 -15.28
C LEU A 128 -18.08 -8.08 -16.43
N SER A 129 -17.22 -8.90 -17.02
CA SER A 129 -17.62 -9.92 -18.00
C SER A 129 -18.38 -11.07 -17.31
N LEU A 130 -19.20 -11.82 -18.06
CA LEU A 130 -19.89 -13.01 -17.54
C LEU A 130 -18.89 -14.07 -17.06
N THR A 131 -17.81 -14.28 -17.83
CA THR A 131 -16.77 -15.27 -17.53
C THR A 131 -16.12 -15.00 -16.18
N ARG A 132 -15.75 -13.74 -15.92
CA ARG A 132 -15.15 -13.32 -14.64
C ARG A 132 -16.16 -13.36 -13.51
N ALA A 133 -17.41 -12.96 -13.76
CA ALA A 133 -18.47 -13.02 -12.76
C ALA A 133 -18.66 -14.45 -12.23
N LEU A 134 -18.84 -15.42 -13.13
CA LEU A 134 -19.02 -16.83 -12.77
C LEU A 134 -17.79 -17.39 -12.07
N PHE A 135 -16.60 -17.08 -12.58
CA PHE A 135 -15.36 -17.56 -11.98
C PHE A 135 -15.17 -17.02 -10.55
N TYR A 136 -15.41 -15.73 -10.31
CA TYR A 136 -15.31 -15.15 -8.98
C TYR A 136 -16.32 -15.77 -8.01
N MET A 137 -17.58 -15.95 -8.43
CA MET A 137 -18.59 -16.59 -7.59
C MET A 137 -18.18 -18.01 -7.19
N VAL A 138 -17.61 -18.79 -8.12
CA VAL A 138 -17.07 -20.12 -7.82
C VAL A 138 -15.94 -20.03 -6.81
N MET A 139 -14.96 -19.15 -7.02
CA MET A 139 -13.81 -18.99 -6.12
C MET A 139 -14.22 -18.50 -4.73
N GLN A 140 -15.19 -17.59 -4.64
CA GLN A 140 -15.77 -17.11 -3.38
C GLN A 140 -16.48 -18.24 -2.63
N CYS A 141 -17.34 -19.01 -3.30
CA CYS A 141 -18.01 -20.16 -2.69
C CYS A 141 -17.02 -21.23 -2.21
N LEU A 142 -15.99 -21.54 -3.00
CA LEU A 142 -14.93 -22.49 -2.60
C LEU A 142 -14.15 -21.97 -1.38
N GLY A 143 -13.76 -20.69 -1.39
CA GLY A 143 -13.07 -20.05 -0.27
C GLY A 143 -13.91 -20.11 1.01
N ALA A 144 -15.20 -19.79 0.92
CA ALA A 144 -16.14 -19.87 2.03
C ALA A 144 -16.24 -21.28 2.62
N ILE A 145 -16.38 -22.31 1.76
CA ILE A 145 -16.43 -23.72 2.17
C ILE A 145 -15.14 -24.11 2.90
N CYS A 146 -13.97 -23.75 2.36
CA CYS A 146 -12.68 -24.04 2.97
C CYS A 146 -12.53 -23.34 4.34
N GLY A 147 -12.89 -22.06 4.44
CA GLY A 147 -12.81 -21.28 5.68
C GLY A 147 -13.67 -21.90 6.79
N ALA A 148 -14.92 -22.20 6.48
CA ALA A 148 -15.83 -22.90 7.40
C ALA A 148 -15.32 -24.31 7.78
N GLY A 149 -14.77 -25.04 6.80
CA GLY A 149 -14.20 -26.37 6.97
C GLY A 149 -13.04 -26.39 7.98
N VAL A 150 -12.15 -25.40 7.93
CA VAL A 150 -11.04 -25.26 8.89
C VAL A 150 -11.57 -24.99 10.31
N VAL A 151 -12.57 -24.13 10.47
CA VAL A 151 -13.16 -23.88 11.81
C VAL A 151 -13.83 -25.14 12.36
N LYS A 152 -14.56 -25.89 11.52
CA LYS A 152 -15.12 -27.19 11.88
C LYS A 152 -14.03 -28.20 12.26
N GLY A 153 -12.86 -28.15 11.63
CA GLY A 153 -11.69 -28.96 11.98
C GLY A 153 -11.21 -28.67 13.41
N PHE A 154 -11.06 -27.40 13.77
CA PHE A 154 -10.57 -27.00 15.10
C PHE A 154 -11.59 -27.17 16.23
N LYS A 155 -12.89 -26.97 15.96
CA LYS A 155 -13.96 -26.96 16.98
C LYS A 155 -15.12 -27.88 16.64
N LYS A 156 -14.86 -29.10 16.17
CA LYS A 156 -15.86 -30.03 15.61
C LYS A 156 -17.14 -30.20 16.43
N SER A 157 -17.02 -30.49 17.73
CA SER A 157 -18.20 -30.74 18.60
C SER A 157 -19.05 -29.48 18.76
N LEU A 158 -18.42 -28.36 19.12
CA LEU A 158 -19.11 -27.07 19.29
C LEU A 158 -19.73 -26.59 17.97
N TYR A 159 -19.00 -26.73 16.86
CA TYR A 159 -19.47 -26.36 15.53
C TYR A 159 -20.77 -27.08 15.17
N MET A 160 -20.84 -28.40 15.40
CA MET A 160 -22.04 -29.18 15.14
C MET A 160 -23.18 -28.86 16.11
N ALA A 161 -22.87 -28.64 17.39
CA ALA A 161 -23.88 -28.35 18.41
C ALA A 161 -24.50 -26.94 18.28
N LYS A 162 -23.78 -25.98 17.67
CA LYS A 162 -24.19 -24.56 17.57
C LYS A 162 -24.36 -24.09 16.13
N ASN A 163 -24.76 -24.99 15.22
CA ASN A 163 -25.09 -24.70 13.82
C ASN A 163 -23.95 -24.07 12.99
N GLY A 164 -22.70 -24.13 13.45
CA GLY A 164 -21.51 -23.80 12.65
C GLY A 164 -21.43 -22.38 12.08
N GLY A 165 -22.18 -21.42 12.62
CA GLY A 165 -22.25 -20.05 12.08
C GLY A 165 -23.12 -19.92 10.83
N THR A 166 -24.04 -20.85 10.59
CA THR A 166 -24.97 -20.79 9.44
C THR A 166 -26.06 -19.74 9.63
N ASN A 167 -26.50 -19.14 8.51
CA ASN A 167 -27.66 -18.26 8.47
C ASN A 167 -28.96 -19.08 8.49
N PHE A 168 -29.92 -18.67 9.30
CA PHE A 168 -31.27 -19.22 9.33
C PHE A 168 -32.26 -18.16 9.83
N VAL A 169 -33.54 -18.33 9.49
CA VAL A 169 -34.60 -17.43 9.99
C VAL A 169 -34.80 -17.71 11.47
N SER A 170 -34.60 -16.68 12.31
CA SER A 170 -34.74 -16.81 13.75
C SER A 170 -36.20 -17.11 14.14
N PRO A 171 -36.43 -17.88 15.23
CA PRO A 171 -37.78 -18.10 15.74
C PRO A 171 -38.50 -16.77 15.99
N GLY A 172 -39.77 -16.70 15.60
CA GLY A 172 -40.58 -15.47 15.68
C GLY A 172 -40.61 -14.64 14.40
N TYR A 173 -39.84 -15.00 13.38
CA TYR A 173 -39.87 -14.36 12.05
C TYR A 173 -40.32 -15.35 10.97
N THR A 174 -41.04 -14.84 9.98
CA THR A 174 -41.44 -15.60 8.79
C THR A 174 -40.29 -15.66 7.77
N LYS A 175 -40.38 -16.59 6.81
CA LYS A 175 -39.47 -16.60 5.66
C LYS A 175 -39.57 -15.32 4.83
N GLY A 176 -40.74 -14.68 4.80
CA GLY A 176 -40.95 -13.38 4.14
C GLY A 176 -40.15 -12.27 4.82
N ASP A 177 -40.15 -12.23 6.16
CA ASP A 177 -39.37 -11.26 6.94
C ASP A 177 -37.87 -11.43 6.69
N GLY A 178 -37.39 -12.67 6.73
CA GLY A 178 -36.00 -12.99 6.43
C GLY A 178 -35.59 -12.59 5.01
N LEU A 179 -36.42 -12.90 4.01
CA LEU A 179 -36.18 -12.52 2.63
C LEU A 179 -36.15 -10.99 2.45
N GLY A 180 -37.11 -10.28 3.05
CA GLY A 180 -37.17 -8.82 2.99
C GLY A 180 -35.94 -8.16 3.61
N ALA A 181 -35.50 -8.65 4.76
CA ALA A 181 -34.29 -8.16 5.43
C ALA A 181 -33.02 -8.37 4.59
N GLU A 182 -32.84 -9.56 4.00
CA GLU A 182 -31.69 -9.87 3.13
C GLU A 182 -31.67 -9.02 1.85
N ILE A 183 -32.84 -8.75 1.26
CA ILE A 183 -32.96 -7.86 0.09
C ILE A 183 -32.50 -6.44 0.45
N VAL A 184 -33.03 -5.87 1.53
CA VAL A 184 -32.71 -4.50 1.95
C VAL A 184 -31.24 -4.39 2.38
N GLY A 185 -30.74 -5.35 3.17
CA GLY A 185 -29.35 -5.37 3.60
C GLY A 185 -28.37 -5.49 2.43
N THR A 186 -28.66 -6.38 1.48
CA THR A 186 -27.83 -6.54 0.27
C THR A 186 -27.92 -5.31 -0.62
N PHE A 187 -29.09 -4.66 -0.72
CA PHE A 187 -29.25 -3.40 -1.45
C PHE A 187 -28.34 -2.32 -0.88
N VAL A 188 -28.33 -2.11 0.45
CA VAL A 188 -27.45 -1.13 1.10
C VAL A 188 -25.98 -1.44 0.84
N LEU A 189 -25.58 -2.71 0.96
CA LEU A 189 -24.21 -3.16 0.67
C LEU A 189 -23.82 -2.83 -0.79
N VAL A 190 -24.61 -3.28 -1.76
CA VAL A 190 -24.29 -3.13 -3.19
C VAL A 190 -24.37 -1.67 -3.63
N TYR A 191 -25.34 -0.89 -3.12
CA TYR A 191 -25.41 0.55 -3.31
C TYR A 191 -24.14 1.27 -2.83
N THR A 192 -23.65 0.87 -1.65
CA THR A 192 -22.39 1.41 -1.09
C THR A 192 -21.20 1.04 -1.98
N VAL A 193 -21.14 -0.20 -2.48
CA VAL A 193 -20.08 -0.61 -3.42
C VAL A 193 -20.11 0.26 -4.67
N PHE A 194 -21.27 0.46 -5.30
CA PHE A 194 -21.37 1.33 -6.48
C PHE A 194 -20.95 2.78 -6.17
N SER A 195 -21.35 3.30 -5.01
CA SER A 195 -20.96 4.64 -4.57
C SER A 195 -19.45 4.76 -4.32
N ALA A 196 -18.80 3.66 -3.94
CA ALA A 196 -17.36 3.57 -3.72
C ALA A 196 -16.57 3.17 -4.98
N THR A 197 -17.24 2.80 -6.09
CA THR A 197 -16.53 2.48 -7.34
C THR A 197 -15.91 3.73 -7.95
N ASP A 198 -14.59 3.72 -8.09
CA ASP A 198 -13.86 4.80 -8.74
C ASP A 198 -13.94 4.64 -10.27
N ALA A 199 -14.67 5.54 -10.94
CA ALA A 199 -14.81 5.53 -12.39
C ALA A 199 -13.45 5.62 -13.13
N LYS A 200 -12.41 6.19 -12.50
CA LYS A 200 -11.10 6.43 -13.11
C LYS A 200 -10.07 5.35 -12.80
N ARG A 201 -10.38 4.36 -11.93
CA ARG A 201 -9.45 3.29 -11.53
C ARG A 201 -10.07 1.92 -11.74
N ASN A 202 -9.31 1.02 -12.35
CA ASN A 202 -9.71 -0.36 -12.57
C ASN A 202 -8.74 -1.33 -11.89
N ALA A 203 -9.24 -2.52 -11.52
CA ALA A 203 -8.39 -3.61 -11.08
C ALA A 203 -7.36 -3.98 -12.16
N ARG A 204 -6.18 -4.43 -11.73
CA ARG A 204 -5.02 -4.70 -12.59
C ARG A 204 -5.36 -5.65 -13.74
N ASP A 205 -5.01 -5.24 -14.96
CA ASP A 205 -5.19 -6.01 -16.21
C ASP A 205 -6.63 -6.49 -16.45
N SER A 206 -7.63 -5.68 -16.08
CA SER A 206 -9.05 -5.93 -16.34
C SER A 206 -9.44 -5.81 -17.81
N HIS A 207 -8.58 -5.20 -18.65
CA HIS A 207 -8.67 -5.20 -20.11
C HIS A 207 -7.25 -5.34 -20.70
N VAL A 208 -7.04 -6.29 -21.61
CA VAL A 208 -5.74 -6.50 -22.29
C VAL A 208 -5.92 -6.27 -23.79
N PRO A 209 -5.23 -5.29 -24.42
CA PRO A 209 -5.07 -5.24 -25.86
C PRO A 209 -3.96 -6.21 -26.31
N ASN A 210 -4.22 -6.99 -27.36
CA ASN A 210 -3.32 -8.00 -27.92
C ASN A 210 -2.06 -7.42 -28.58
N GLY A 211 -0.93 -8.13 -28.46
CA GLY A 211 0.29 -7.93 -29.28
C GLY A 211 1.38 -8.96 -28.99
N ASN A 212 1.70 -9.79 -29.99
CA ASN A 212 2.53 -11.00 -29.97
C ASN A 212 4.04 -10.73 -30.15
N SER A 213 4.92 -11.53 -29.53
CA SER A 213 6.09 -12.21 -30.13
C SER A 213 6.97 -12.85 -29.06
N GLY A 214 7.24 -14.15 -29.17
CA GLY A 214 8.00 -14.94 -28.20
C GLY A 214 9.51 -14.97 -28.44
N VAL A 215 10.23 -15.56 -27.49
CA VAL A 215 11.42 -16.44 -27.59
C VAL A 215 11.73 -16.94 -26.16
N ARG A 216 12.31 -18.13 -26.08
CA ARG A 216 12.38 -19.04 -24.92
C ARG A 216 13.84 -19.26 -24.48
N ALA A 217 14.02 -19.66 -23.21
CA ALA A 217 15.19 -20.25 -22.52
C ALA A 217 15.81 -19.31 -21.47
N GLU A 218 16.31 -19.72 -20.31
CA GLU A 218 16.39 -20.96 -19.52
C GLU A 218 16.80 -20.55 -18.07
N ASN A 219 16.80 -21.49 -17.12
CA ASN A 219 16.47 -21.26 -15.71
C ASN A 219 17.62 -21.40 -14.67
N PRO A 220 17.44 -21.23 -13.33
CA PRO A 220 17.98 -20.12 -12.53
C PRO A 220 18.65 -20.59 -11.20
N SER A 221 18.84 -19.69 -10.20
CA SER A 221 18.80 -19.85 -8.71
C SER A 221 19.88 -18.96 -8.04
N ARG A 222 19.73 -18.22 -6.92
CA ARG A 222 18.99 -18.44 -5.65
C ARG A 222 19.05 -17.15 -4.76
N ALA A 223 18.00 -16.85 -3.99
CA ALA A 223 18.02 -16.04 -2.74
C ALA A 223 16.98 -16.58 -1.74
N PHE A 224 17.22 -16.44 -0.41
CA PHE A 224 16.36 -16.96 0.67
C PHE A 224 16.20 -15.95 1.82
N SER A 225 15.02 -16.07 2.47
CA SER A 225 14.46 -15.28 3.57
C SER A 225 15.12 -15.55 4.93
N LEU A 226 15.27 -14.51 5.75
CA LEU A 226 15.62 -14.63 7.17
C LEU A 226 14.36 -14.93 8.00
N ASN A 227 14.42 -15.97 8.83
CA ASN A 227 13.64 -16.00 10.07
C ASN A 227 14.37 -16.80 11.16
N SER A 228 14.14 -16.35 12.38
CA SER A 228 14.82 -16.64 13.64
C SER A 228 14.69 -18.06 14.19
N GLY A 229 15.83 -18.65 14.56
CA GLY A 229 16.10 -19.43 15.79
C GLY A 229 15.28 -20.68 16.13
N GLY A 230 15.84 -21.86 15.85
CA GLY A 230 15.44 -23.19 16.38
C GLY A 230 16.34 -24.28 15.77
N PRO A 231 16.62 -25.41 16.47
CA PRO A 231 17.82 -26.22 16.24
C PRO A 231 17.82 -26.92 14.87
N GLU A 232 18.99 -26.84 14.25
CA GLU A 232 19.35 -27.42 12.97
C GLU A 232 19.33 -28.95 13.07
N GLU A 233 18.53 -29.63 12.23
CA GLU A 233 18.92 -30.92 11.61
C GLU A 233 17.96 -31.48 10.55
N GLU A 234 16.83 -30.83 10.22
CA GLU A 234 15.86 -31.38 9.22
C GLU A 234 15.57 -30.44 8.04
N HIS A 235 16.59 -29.77 7.48
CA HIS A 235 16.40 -28.76 6.42
C HIS A 235 17.34 -28.90 5.21
N GLN A 236 17.49 -30.12 4.68
CA GLN A 236 18.25 -30.34 3.43
C GLN A 236 17.46 -30.83 2.21
N GLU A 237 16.14 -31.03 2.28
CA GLU A 237 15.37 -31.56 1.13
C GLU A 237 14.38 -30.61 0.44
N PHE A 238 14.25 -29.34 0.88
CA PHE A 238 13.22 -28.43 0.32
C PHE A 238 13.75 -27.29 -0.59
N LYS A 239 14.93 -27.42 -1.22
CA LYS A 239 15.51 -26.35 -2.06
C LYS A 239 15.56 -26.59 -3.58
N ARG A 240 14.54 -27.23 -4.16
CA ARG A 240 14.27 -27.13 -5.62
C ARG A 240 12.78 -27.07 -5.93
N GLY A 241 12.35 -25.93 -6.47
CA GLY A 241 11.26 -25.87 -7.44
C GLY A 241 9.90 -25.43 -6.91
N VAL A 242 9.60 -24.13 -7.05
CA VAL A 242 8.43 -23.66 -7.82
C VAL A 242 8.82 -22.32 -8.44
N MET A 243 9.23 -22.33 -9.70
CA MET A 243 9.37 -21.10 -10.46
C MET A 243 8.06 -20.83 -11.20
N TRP A 244 7.47 -19.66 -10.98
CA TRP A 244 6.19 -19.28 -11.59
C TRP A 244 6.39 -18.74 -13.02
N PRO A 245 5.81 -19.34 -14.07
CA PRO A 245 6.27 -19.15 -15.46
C PRO A 245 5.96 -17.80 -16.14
N PHE A 246 5.42 -16.78 -15.45
CA PHE A 246 4.97 -15.53 -16.09
C PHE A 246 5.14 -14.25 -15.25
N SER A 247 6.27 -14.06 -14.55
CA SER A 247 6.68 -12.71 -14.20
C SER A 247 7.32 -12.06 -15.43
N ARG A 248 6.66 -11.06 -16.02
CA ARG A 248 7.32 -10.22 -17.03
C ARG A 248 8.05 -9.11 -16.29
N SER A 249 9.37 -9.10 -16.41
CA SER A 249 10.17 -7.94 -16.11
C SER A 249 9.69 -6.74 -16.91
N GLY A 250 9.72 -5.55 -16.29
CA GLY A 250 9.51 -4.30 -17.01
C GLY A 250 10.65 -4.02 -18.00
N SER A 251 10.63 -2.85 -18.62
CA SER A 251 11.71 -2.40 -19.52
C SER A 251 13.09 -2.37 -18.86
N SER A 252 13.15 -2.31 -17.52
CA SER A 252 14.39 -2.41 -16.74
C SER A 252 14.99 -3.81 -16.64
N GLY A 253 14.30 -4.85 -17.12
CA GLY A 253 14.71 -6.24 -16.91
C GLY A 253 14.41 -6.80 -15.52
N PHE A 254 13.87 -5.98 -14.61
CA PHE A 254 13.46 -6.36 -13.26
C PHE A 254 11.93 -6.37 -13.10
N SER A 255 11.44 -7.16 -12.15
CA SER A 255 10.01 -7.24 -11.80
C SER A 255 9.79 -6.92 -10.32
N TRP A 256 8.54 -6.84 -9.88
CA TRP A 256 8.22 -6.66 -8.46
C TRP A 256 8.61 -7.85 -7.57
N TYR A 257 8.98 -8.99 -8.16
CA TYR A 257 9.60 -10.11 -7.44
C TYR A 257 11.12 -9.98 -7.29
N SER A 258 11.75 -9.11 -8.08
CA SER A 258 13.21 -8.95 -8.05
C SER A 258 13.61 -8.34 -6.71
N THR A 259 14.50 -9.02 -6.00
CA THR A 259 15.06 -8.54 -4.75
C THR A 259 16.01 -7.37 -5.01
N ALA A 260 16.24 -6.53 -4.00
CA ALA A 260 17.19 -5.43 -4.11
C ALA A 260 18.63 -5.93 -4.42
N GLU A 261 18.99 -7.13 -3.95
CA GLU A 261 20.27 -7.76 -4.31
C GLU A 261 20.33 -8.16 -5.78
N GLU A 262 19.30 -8.80 -6.32
CA GLU A 262 19.23 -9.17 -7.75
C GLU A 262 19.28 -7.93 -8.64
N VAL A 263 18.55 -6.88 -8.27
CA VAL A 263 18.54 -5.60 -9.01
C VAL A 263 19.92 -4.95 -9.05
N THR A 264 20.73 -5.15 -8.01
CA THR A 264 22.06 -4.54 -7.87
C THR A 264 23.20 -5.50 -8.18
N GLN A 265 22.92 -6.68 -8.71
CA GLN A 265 23.93 -7.70 -8.96
C GLN A 265 25.01 -7.17 -9.94
N GLY A 266 26.27 -7.34 -9.56
CA GLY A 266 27.42 -6.89 -10.37
C GLY A 266 27.73 -5.40 -10.28
N ILE A 267 26.96 -4.62 -9.52
CA ILE A 267 27.26 -3.20 -9.26
C ILE A 267 28.31 -3.09 -8.15
N ASP A 268 29.41 -2.40 -8.45
CA ASP A 268 30.39 -1.95 -7.46
C ASP A 268 30.15 -0.46 -7.16
N GLY A 269 29.75 -0.18 -5.92
CA GLY A 269 29.52 1.16 -5.39
C GLY A 269 30.68 1.68 -4.54
N SER A 270 31.83 1.00 -4.54
CA SER A 270 33.01 1.40 -3.77
C SER A 270 33.41 2.85 -4.07
N GLY A 271 33.65 3.61 -3.01
CA GLY A 271 34.02 5.03 -3.11
C GLY A 271 32.83 5.99 -3.25
N LEU A 272 31.61 5.49 -3.44
CA LEU A 272 30.39 6.28 -3.35
C LEU A 272 29.94 6.42 -1.90
N THR A 273 29.22 7.50 -1.60
CA THR A 273 28.58 7.72 -0.30
C THR A 273 27.11 8.06 -0.48
N ALA A 274 26.28 7.43 0.35
CA ALA A 274 24.83 7.59 0.36
C ALA A 274 24.34 8.10 1.70
N VAL A 275 23.41 9.05 1.69
CA VAL A 275 22.55 9.37 2.84
C VAL A 275 21.19 8.74 2.58
N VAL A 276 20.72 7.91 3.52
CA VAL A 276 19.40 7.26 3.46
C VAL A 276 18.57 7.70 4.65
N THR A 277 17.49 8.41 4.39
CA THR A 277 16.55 8.86 5.43
C THR A 277 15.58 7.73 5.81
N GLY A 278 15.22 7.64 7.10
CA GLY A 278 14.30 6.61 7.59
C GLY A 278 14.91 5.19 7.54
N ALA A 279 16.23 5.10 7.69
CA ALA A 279 16.99 3.85 7.53
C ALA A 279 16.85 2.84 8.69
N SER A 280 16.06 3.14 9.73
CA SER A 280 15.90 2.27 10.90
C SER A 280 14.92 1.11 10.71
N SER A 281 14.20 1.04 9.59
CA SER A 281 13.22 -0.03 9.31
C SER A 281 12.83 -0.08 7.83
N GLY A 282 12.14 -1.15 7.43
CA GLY A 282 11.45 -1.24 6.13
C GLY A 282 12.34 -0.98 4.92
N ILE A 283 11.83 -0.20 3.96
CA ILE A 283 12.51 0.11 2.69
C ILE A 283 13.85 0.80 2.92
N GLY A 284 13.94 1.71 3.90
CA GLY A 284 15.18 2.43 4.20
C GLY A 284 16.27 1.53 4.77
N ALA A 285 15.90 0.57 5.64
CA ALA A 285 16.84 -0.41 6.18
C ALA A 285 17.37 -1.35 5.09
N GLU A 286 16.49 -1.89 4.23
CA GLU A 286 16.90 -2.76 3.13
C GLU A 286 17.75 -2.02 2.09
N THR A 287 17.39 -0.76 1.77
CA THR A 287 18.21 0.10 0.89
C THR A 287 19.61 0.29 1.47
N SER A 288 19.71 0.56 2.78
CA SER A 288 21.00 0.73 3.46
C SER A 288 21.84 -0.55 3.44
N ARG A 289 21.21 -1.71 3.72
CA ARG A 289 21.86 -3.02 3.70
C ARG A 289 22.43 -3.34 2.32
N VAL A 290 21.66 -3.18 1.25
CA VAL A 290 22.10 -3.51 -0.10
C VAL A 290 23.13 -2.51 -0.63
N LEU A 291 23.02 -1.22 -0.33
CA LEU A 291 24.07 -0.26 -0.68
C LEU A 291 25.40 -0.62 0.01
N ALA A 292 25.35 -0.96 1.29
CA ALA A 292 26.53 -1.41 2.03
C ALA A 292 27.10 -2.72 1.49
N LEU A 293 26.25 -3.67 1.07
CA LEU A 293 26.66 -4.90 0.38
C LEU A 293 27.41 -4.60 -0.93
N ARG A 294 27.06 -3.51 -1.62
CA ARG A 294 27.74 -3.04 -2.84
C ARG A 294 28.94 -2.11 -2.56
N GLY A 295 29.41 -2.02 -1.32
CA GLY A 295 30.62 -1.25 -0.97
C GLY A 295 30.41 0.26 -0.82
N VAL A 296 29.17 0.74 -0.92
CA VAL A 296 28.83 2.15 -0.69
C VAL A 296 29.02 2.49 0.79
N TYR A 297 29.59 3.65 1.09
CA TYR A 297 29.56 4.20 2.45
C TYR A 297 28.16 4.73 2.75
N VAL A 298 27.47 4.16 3.73
CA VAL A 298 26.07 4.51 4.03
C VAL A 298 25.98 5.31 5.31
N VAL A 299 25.44 6.52 5.21
CA VAL A 299 24.96 7.29 6.36
C VAL A 299 23.47 7.02 6.53
N MET A 300 23.14 6.24 7.55
CA MET A 300 21.78 5.96 7.98
C MET A 300 21.26 7.15 8.80
N ALA A 301 20.43 7.98 8.17
CA ALA A 301 19.80 9.11 8.83
C ALA A 301 18.47 8.66 9.46
N VAL A 302 18.43 8.67 10.80
CA VAL A 302 17.32 8.08 11.58
C VAL A 302 16.87 9.02 12.69
N ARG A 303 15.57 9.00 13.03
CA ARG A 303 15.05 9.77 14.15
C ARG A 303 15.49 9.21 15.51
N ASN A 304 15.57 7.87 15.62
CA ASN A 304 15.99 7.20 16.85
C ASN A 304 17.31 6.45 16.62
N LEU A 305 18.37 6.92 17.28
CA LEU A 305 19.71 6.35 17.16
C LEU A 305 19.79 4.89 17.65
N SER A 306 19.05 4.50 18.70
CA SER A 306 19.11 3.11 19.19
C SER A 306 18.53 2.12 18.18
N SER A 307 17.41 2.48 17.53
CA SER A 307 16.83 1.67 16.45
C SER A 307 17.77 1.61 15.24
N GLY A 308 18.42 2.71 14.88
CA GLY A 308 19.42 2.73 13.80
C GLY A 308 20.64 1.86 14.11
N SER A 309 21.15 1.90 15.34
CA SER A 309 22.28 1.07 15.77
C SER A 309 21.96 -0.42 15.68
N ILE A 310 20.76 -0.87 16.05
CA ILE A 310 20.36 -2.28 15.91
C ILE A 310 20.44 -2.73 14.44
N VAL A 311 19.95 -1.91 13.51
CA VAL A 311 20.01 -2.23 12.08
C VAL A 311 21.46 -2.21 11.58
N LYS A 312 22.27 -1.24 11.99
CA LYS A 312 23.71 -1.20 11.66
C LYS A 312 24.43 -2.48 12.11
N GLU A 313 24.23 -2.92 13.35
CA GLU A 313 24.85 -4.15 13.86
C GLU A 313 24.41 -5.39 13.10
N ALA A 314 23.13 -5.47 12.70
CA ALA A 314 22.64 -6.56 11.85
C ALA A 314 23.34 -6.58 10.48
N ILE A 315 23.50 -5.41 9.84
CA ILE A 315 24.20 -5.31 8.56
C ILE A 315 25.68 -5.67 8.71
N LEU A 316 26.35 -5.20 9.77
CA LEU A 316 27.76 -5.53 10.03
C LEU A 316 27.98 -7.01 10.33
N LYS A 317 26.99 -7.68 10.93
CA LYS A 317 27.05 -9.13 11.14
C LYS A 317 27.05 -9.91 9.83
N GLU A 318 26.32 -9.44 8.83
CA GLU A 318 26.28 -10.05 7.48
C GLU A 318 27.50 -9.63 6.63
N ASN A 319 27.91 -8.37 6.74
CA ASN A 319 29.05 -7.81 6.03
C ASN A 319 29.95 -7.02 7.00
N PRO A 320 30.94 -7.68 7.64
CA PRO A 320 31.85 -7.03 8.59
C PRO A 320 32.69 -5.90 8.00
N SER A 321 32.81 -5.83 6.65
CA SER A 321 33.55 -4.78 5.96
C SER A 321 32.70 -3.56 5.56
N ALA A 322 31.38 -3.62 5.79
CA ALA A 322 30.46 -2.54 5.46
C ALA A 322 30.83 -1.25 6.20
N LYS A 323 30.74 -0.11 5.50
CA LYS A 323 31.02 1.22 6.06
C LYS A 323 29.72 1.94 6.32
N ILE A 324 29.29 1.94 7.58
CA ILE A 324 27.96 2.44 7.98
C ILE A 324 28.08 3.34 9.20
N ASP A 325 27.53 4.55 9.05
CA ASP A 325 27.35 5.49 10.15
C ASP A 325 25.86 5.72 10.41
N VAL A 326 25.50 5.87 11.68
CA VAL A 326 24.13 6.20 12.10
C VAL A 326 24.15 7.62 12.63
N MET A 327 23.30 8.48 12.08
CA MET A 327 23.23 9.89 12.42
C MET A 327 21.78 10.29 12.69
N GLU A 328 21.60 11.18 13.66
CA GLU A 328 20.28 11.64 14.08
C GLU A 328 19.71 12.62 13.05
N LEU A 329 18.50 12.35 12.56
CA LEU A 329 17.74 13.22 11.70
C LEU A 329 16.25 13.07 12.00
N ASP A 330 15.64 14.11 12.56
CA ASP A 330 14.20 14.27 12.63
C ASP A 330 13.72 15.24 11.56
N LEU A 331 13.09 14.72 10.50
CA LEU A 331 12.60 15.51 9.38
C LEU A 331 11.42 16.42 9.75
N SER A 332 10.78 16.20 10.90
CA SER A 332 9.74 17.09 11.40
C SER A 332 10.28 18.37 12.05
N SER A 333 11.60 18.45 12.33
CA SER A 333 12.27 19.60 12.94
C SER A 333 13.26 20.23 11.97
N MET A 334 13.02 21.48 11.55
CA MET A 334 13.90 22.19 10.62
C MET A 334 15.28 22.48 11.24
N GLU A 335 15.34 22.62 12.57
CA GLU A 335 16.60 22.69 13.32
C GLU A 335 17.38 21.38 13.21
N SER A 336 16.73 20.23 13.42
CA SER A 336 17.35 18.91 13.28
C SER A 336 17.90 18.70 11.86
N VAL A 337 17.15 19.07 10.82
CA VAL A 337 17.58 18.99 9.42
C VAL A 337 18.83 19.85 9.16
N ARG A 338 18.87 21.09 9.67
CA ARG A 338 20.04 21.99 9.54
C ARG A 338 21.27 21.45 10.26
N LYS A 339 21.08 20.94 11.49
CA LYS A 339 22.15 20.33 12.28
C LYS A 339 22.75 19.12 11.55
N PHE A 340 21.90 18.20 11.10
CA PHE A 340 22.34 17.03 10.33
C PHE A 340 23.11 17.45 9.06
N ALA A 341 22.57 18.39 8.28
CA ALA A 341 23.24 18.86 7.07
C ALA A 341 24.60 19.51 7.38
N SER A 342 24.70 20.28 8.47
CA SER A 342 25.97 20.86 8.91
C SER A 342 27.01 19.80 9.29
N GLU A 343 26.58 18.71 9.95
CA GLU A 343 27.46 17.60 10.33
C GLU A 343 27.92 16.80 9.10
N ILE A 344 27.04 16.54 8.13
CA ILE A 344 27.44 15.91 6.86
C ILE A 344 28.50 16.76 6.14
N LYS A 345 28.31 18.09 6.12
CA LYS A 345 29.27 19.02 5.51
C LYS A 345 30.61 19.02 6.23
N SER A 346 30.63 18.97 7.56
CA SER A 346 31.86 19.00 8.35
C SER A 346 32.70 17.73 8.19
N ARG A 347 32.07 16.59 7.89
CA ARG A 347 32.74 15.31 7.64
C ARG A 347 33.55 15.29 6.34
N LYS A 348 33.31 16.24 5.41
CA LYS A 348 34.01 16.35 4.11
C LYS A 348 34.02 15.03 3.33
N LEU A 349 32.99 14.22 3.52
CA LEU A 349 32.76 13.02 2.71
C LEU A 349 32.21 13.46 1.35
N PRO A 350 32.53 12.74 0.27
CA PRO A 350 31.77 12.88 -0.97
C PRO A 350 30.30 12.60 -0.69
N LEU A 351 29.36 13.26 -1.35
CA LEU A 351 27.95 12.90 -1.28
C LEU A 351 27.44 12.62 -2.70
N ASN A 352 27.20 11.34 -3.00
CA ASN A 352 26.79 10.90 -4.34
C ASN A 352 25.30 10.58 -4.39
N LEU A 353 24.76 9.97 -3.34
CA LEU A 353 23.37 9.51 -3.31
C LEU A 353 22.64 10.15 -2.13
N LEU A 354 21.52 10.81 -2.40
CA LEU A 354 20.58 11.27 -1.38
C LEU A 354 19.25 10.56 -1.58
N ILE A 355 18.90 9.68 -0.66
CA ILE A 355 17.67 8.89 -0.71
C ILE A 355 16.68 9.43 0.33
N ASN A 356 15.75 10.23 -0.17
CA ASN A 356 14.62 10.80 0.55
C ASN A 356 13.52 9.73 0.64
N ASN A 357 13.66 8.85 1.62
CA ASN A 357 12.84 7.66 1.84
C ASN A 357 11.93 7.76 3.07
N ALA A 358 12.30 8.54 4.07
CA ALA A 358 11.49 8.61 5.29
C ALA A 358 10.07 9.11 4.98
N GLY A 359 9.10 8.64 5.75
CA GLY A 359 7.75 9.15 5.67
C GLY A 359 6.88 8.60 6.80
N VAL A 360 5.87 9.37 7.17
CA VAL A 360 4.80 8.97 8.08
C VAL A 360 3.46 9.01 7.35
N MET A 361 2.50 8.21 7.81
CA MET A 361 1.15 8.17 7.26
C MET A 361 0.16 7.85 8.39
N ALA A 362 -1.08 8.33 8.24
CA ALA A 362 -2.18 8.05 9.16
C ALA A 362 -1.86 8.43 10.62
N THR A 363 -1.05 9.48 10.81
CA THR A 363 -0.81 10.08 12.12
C THR A 363 -2.03 10.89 12.55
N PRO A 364 -2.37 10.98 13.84
CA PRO A 364 -3.30 11.99 14.34
C PRO A 364 -2.83 13.39 13.93
N PHE A 365 -3.77 14.36 13.88
CA PHE A 365 -3.39 15.76 13.66
C PHE A 365 -2.41 16.20 14.75
N LEU A 366 -1.21 16.58 14.33
CA LEU A 366 -0.16 17.09 15.18
C LEU A 366 0.58 18.17 14.40
N LEU A 367 1.01 19.21 15.10
CA LEU A 367 1.97 20.16 14.55
C LEU A 367 3.39 19.72 14.94
N SER A 368 4.31 19.90 14.02
CA SER A 368 5.73 19.81 14.30
C SER A 368 6.18 20.97 15.20
N GLN A 369 7.42 20.90 15.69
CA GLN A 369 7.99 21.96 16.52
C GLN A 369 8.05 23.32 15.79
N ASP A 370 8.08 23.29 14.45
CA ASP A 370 8.09 24.48 13.59
C ASP A 370 6.66 24.97 13.24
N GLY A 371 5.62 24.40 13.84
CA GLY A 371 4.23 24.80 13.61
C GLY A 371 3.65 24.36 12.26
N ILE A 372 4.21 23.32 11.65
CA ILE A 372 3.76 22.74 10.38
C ILE A 372 3.10 21.39 10.66
N GLU A 373 1.98 21.09 10.01
CA GLU A 373 1.35 19.77 10.07
C GLU A 373 2.37 18.64 9.90
N LEU A 374 2.36 17.68 10.83
CA LEU A 374 3.42 16.71 11.04
C LEU A 374 3.75 15.86 9.80
N GLN A 375 2.73 15.39 9.07
CA GLN A 375 2.94 14.57 7.89
C GLN A 375 3.55 15.40 6.75
N PHE A 376 3.08 16.62 6.54
CA PHE A 376 3.64 17.54 5.56
C PHE A 376 5.06 17.99 5.92
N ALA A 377 5.30 18.30 7.19
CA ALA A 377 6.61 18.65 7.72
C ALA A 377 7.62 17.52 7.44
N THR A 378 7.27 16.28 7.80
CA THR A 378 8.15 15.11 7.67
C THR A 378 8.35 14.70 6.21
N ASN A 379 7.25 14.54 5.46
CA ASN A 379 7.29 13.90 4.14
C ASN A 379 7.74 14.88 3.05
N HIS A 380 7.48 16.19 3.21
CA HIS A 380 7.76 17.20 2.19
C HIS A 380 8.78 18.24 2.65
N VAL A 381 8.46 19.04 3.67
CA VAL A 381 9.28 20.22 4.02
C VAL A 381 10.68 19.82 4.49
N GLY A 382 10.79 18.80 5.34
CA GLY A 382 12.05 18.29 5.85
C GLY A 382 12.95 17.75 4.74
N HIS A 383 12.42 16.95 3.81
CA HIS A 383 13.19 16.43 2.67
C HIS A 383 13.59 17.54 1.69
N PHE A 384 12.70 18.50 1.44
CA PHE A 384 13.01 19.66 0.61
C PHE A 384 14.17 20.46 1.21
N LEU A 385 14.09 20.79 2.49
CA LEU A 385 15.14 21.52 3.19
C LEU A 385 16.46 20.74 3.20
N LEU A 386 16.42 19.44 3.53
CA LEU A 386 17.60 18.57 3.53
C LEU A 386 18.29 18.58 2.17
N THR A 387 17.50 18.37 1.10
CA THR A 387 18.00 18.36 -0.28
C THR A 387 18.61 19.70 -0.65
N HIS A 388 17.92 20.80 -0.35
CA HIS A 388 18.41 22.15 -0.62
C HIS A 388 19.75 22.43 0.07
N LEU A 389 19.88 22.05 1.35
CA LEU A 389 21.09 22.29 2.15
C LEU A 389 22.29 21.44 1.74
N LEU A 390 22.06 20.28 1.12
CA LEU A 390 23.10 19.34 0.67
C LEU A 390 23.38 19.42 -0.84
N LEU A 391 22.59 20.18 -1.60
CA LEU A 391 22.68 20.22 -3.06
C LEU A 391 24.05 20.69 -3.55
N GLU A 392 24.60 21.76 -2.97
CA GLU A 392 25.94 22.26 -3.35
C GLU A 392 27.04 21.26 -3.02
N ASN A 393 26.92 20.52 -1.91
CA ASN A 393 27.85 19.44 -1.59
C ASN A 393 27.84 18.32 -2.63
N MET A 394 26.65 17.95 -3.11
CA MET A 394 26.51 16.95 -4.18
C MET A 394 27.08 17.46 -5.50
N LYS A 395 26.84 18.72 -5.87
CA LYS A 395 27.42 19.35 -7.07
C LYS A 395 28.96 19.37 -7.01
N ASN A 396 29.52 19.82 -5.89
CA ASN A 396 30.97 19.85 -5.70
C ASN A 396 31.57 18.45 -5.77
N THR A 397 30.93 17.46 -5.11
CA THR A 397 31.34 16.04 -5.22
C THR A 397 31.35 15.58 -6.66
N ALA A 398 30.31 15.90 -7.44
CA ALA A 398 30.21 15.49 -8.83
C ALA A 398 31.29 16.12 -9.71
N LEU A 399 31.62 17.40 -9.49
CA LEU A 399 32.69 18.09 -10.19
C LEU A 399 34.07 17.53 -9.83
N GLU A 400 34.37 17.37 -8.54
CA GLU A 400 35.65 16.89 -8.05
C GLU A 400 35.95 15.45 -8.48
N ARG A 401 34.91 14.59 -8.46
CA ARG A 401 35.07 13.17 -8.73
C ARG A 401 34.73 12.75 -10.14
N LYS A 402 34.12 13.64 -10.94
CA LYS A 402 33.59 13.34 -12.27
C LYS A 402 32.60 12.18 -12.26
N VAL A 403 31.82 12.07 -11.19
CA VAL A 403 30.75 11.06 -11.01
C VAL A 403 29.48 11.79 -10.64
N GLU A 404 28.44 11.64 -11.46
CA GLU A 404 27.15 12.31 -11.22
C GLU A 404 26.51 11.88 -9.90
N GLY A 405 25.92 12.84 -9.20
CA GLY A 405 25.10 12.58 -8.03
C GLY A 405 23.65 12.26 -8.40
N ARG A 406 22.94 11.53 -7.54
CA ARG A 406 21.51 11.24 -7.70
C ARG A 406 20.74 11.52 -6.42
N ILE A 407 19.66 12.28 -6.57
CA ILE A 407 18.64 12.46 -5.53
C ILE A 407 17.47 11.56 -5.89
N VAL A 408 17.05 10.72 -4.95
CA VAL A 408 15.92 9.79 -5.11
C VAL A 408 14.86 10.18 -4.10
N ASN A 409 13.69 10.59 -4.59
CA ASN A 409 12.51 10.83 -3.77
C ASN A 409 11.63 9.59 -3.84
N VAL A 410 11.51 8.85 -2.73
CA VAL A 410 10.63 7.70 -2.64
C VAL A 410 9.20 8.20 -2.48
N SER A 411 8.33 7.74 -3.36
CA SER A 411 6.91 8.05 -3.37
C SER A 411 6.11 6.79 -3.10
N SER A 412 4.91 6.97 -2.57
CA SER A 412 3.91 5.93 -2.37
C SER A 412 2.78 6.15 -3.37
N GLU A 413 2.06 5.10 -3.74
CA GLU A 413 0.78 5.20 -4.47
C GLU A 413 -0.23 6.15 -3.78
N GLY A 414 -0.02 6.44 -2.49
CA GLY A 414 -0.71 7.48 -1.73
C GLY A 414 -0.73 8.87 -2.42
N HIS A 415 0.31 9.23 -3.18
CA HIS A 415 0.36 10.52 -3.89
C HIS A 415 -0.79 10.70 -4.89
N ARG A 416 -1.39 9.60 -5.36
CA ARG A 416 -2.53 9.62 -6.30
C ARG A 416 -3.84 10.07 -5.66
N PHE A 417 -3.89 10.22 -4.33
CA PHE A 417 -5.04 10.75 -3.60
C PHE A 417 -4.89 12.24 -3.26
N ALA A 418 -3.89 12.93 -3.80
CA ALA A 418 -3.78 14.38 -3.66
C ALA A 418 -4.99 15.10 -4.28
N TYR A 419 -5.31 16.29 -3.76
CA TYR A 419 -6.38 17.13 -4.30
C TYR A 419 -6.09 17.50 -5.76
N GLY A 420 -7.14 17.58 -6.58
CA GLY A 420 -7.00 17.86 -8.02
C GLY A 420 -6.42 19.25 -8.31
N GLU A 421 -6.70 20.20 -7.42
CA GLU A 421 -6.17 21.57 -7.40
C GLU A 421 -4.72 21.66 -6.88
N GLY A 422 -4.13 20.54 -6.45
CA GLY A 422 -2.78 20.49 -5.90
C GLY A 422 -2.72 20.64 -4.37
N VAL A 423 -1.60 21.14 -3.86
CA VAL A 423 -1.41 21.29 -2.42
C VAL A 423 -2.22 22.48 -1.91
N ARG A 424 -3.15 22.23 -0.98
CA ARG A 424 -3.96 23.27 -0.32
C ARG A 424 -3.16 23.95 0.79
N PHE A 425 -2.18 24.78 0.42
CA PHE A 425 -1.26 25.44 1.37
C PHE A 425 -1.98 26.23 2.47
N ASP A 426 -3.08 26.92 2.13
CA ASP A 426 -3.85 27.73 3.08
C ASP A 426 -4.54 26.90 4.17
N LYS A 427 -4.69 25.58 3.94
CA LYS A 427 -5.39 24.64 4.82
C LYS A 427 -4.46 23.62 5.46
N ILE A 428 -3.15 23.78 5.31
CA ILE A 428 -2.19 22.73 5.65
C ILE A 428 -2.21 22.37 7.14
N ASN A 429 -2.48 23.36 7.99
CA ASN A 429 -2.59 23.21 9.44
C ASN A 429 -4.05 23.15 9.93
N ASP A 430 -5.03 22.99 9.04
CA ASP A 430 -6.45 22.96 9.40
C ASP A 430 -6.81 21.61 10.03
N GLN A 431 -6.95 21.59 11.35
CA GLN A 431 -7.34 20.39 12.10
C GLN A 431 -8.72 19.86 11.69
N SER A 432 -9.63 20.70 11.20
CA SER A 432 -10.97 20.25 10.81
C SER A 432 -10.93 19.34 9.58
N GLU A 433 -9.90 19.46 8.73
CA GLU A 433 -9.68 18.59 7.57
C GLU A 433 -9.20 17.18 7.99
N TYR A 434 -8.73 17.00 9.24
CA TYR A 434 -8.43 15.68 9.82
C TYR A 434 -9.68 14.96 10.36
N CYS A 435 -10.77 15.69 10.59
CA CYS A 435 -12.02 15.16 11.16
C CYS A 435 -12.93 14.53 10.10
N LEU A 436 -12.48 13.46 9.43
CA LEU A 436 -13.39 12.58 8.68
C LEU A 436 -13.08 11.07 8.76
N ASN A 437 -12.01 10.64 9.45
CA ASN A 437 -11.62 9.22 9.49
C ASN A 437 -11.16 8.72 10.88
N GLN A 438 -11.82 9.14 11.97
CA GLN A 438 -11.80 8.39 13.24
C GLN A 438 -13.13 7.64 13.40
N ILE A 439 -13.29 6.52 12.68
CA ILE A 439 -14.26 5.47 12.98
C ILE A 439 -13.58 4.11 12.80
#